data_AF-A0A356UA02-F1
#
_entry.id   AF-A0A356UA02-F1
#
_cell.length_a   1.000
_cell.length_b   1.000
_cell.length_c   1.000
_cell.angle_alpha   90.00
_cell.angle_beta   90.00
_cell.angle_gamma   90.00
#
_symmetry.space_group_name_H-M   'P 1'
#
loop_
_entity.id
_entity.type
_entity.pdbx_description
1 polymer ?
#
loop_
_entity_poly.entity_id
_entity_poly.type
_entity_poly.pdbx_seq_one_letter_code
_entity_poly.pdbx_strand_id
1 'polypeptide(L)' 'MLGITAVNRNEHGIIVNINLTDGRRVTVEELKQIVIKENVGGAYISRDSDGEQRLHIVRDGDADDDRDCLSLI' A
#
# COMPACT_ATOMS: atom_id res chain seq x y z
N MET A 1 -10.00 0.28 13.01
CA MET A 1 -9.35 -0.52 11.95
C MET A 1 -8.28 0.35 11.34
N LEU A 2 -7.03 -0.13 11.27
CA LEU A 2 -5.94 0.63 10.64
C LEU A 2 -6.23 0.71 9.14
N GLY A 3 -5.99 1.85 8.51
CA GLY A 3 -6.25 2.04 7.09
C GLY A 3 -5.37 3.12 6.49
N ILE A 4 -5.38 3.26 5.16
CA ILE A 4 -4.58 4.24 4.44
C ILE A 4 -5.39 5.52 4.21
N THR A 5 -4.87 6.65 4.68
CA THR A 5 -5.51 7.96 4.52
C THR A 5 -4.93 8.75 3.34
N ALA A 6 -3.63 8.58 3.06
CA ALA A 6 -2.98 9.22 1.91
C ALA A 6 -1.76 8.43 1.43
N VAL A 7 -1.51 8.48 0.12
CA VAL A 7 -0.29 7.96 -0.51
C VAL A 7 0.41 9.15 -1.16
N ASN A 8 1.58 9.53 -0.63
CA ASN A 8 2.35 10.66 -1.13
C ASN A 8 3.40 10.16 -2.13
N ARG A 9 3.40 10.76 -3.33
CA ARG A 9 4.35 10.45 -4.40
C ARG A 9 5.27 11.64 -4.67
N ASN A 10 6.47 11.37 -5.18
CA ASN A 10 7.34 12.41 -5.70
C ASN A 10 6.93 12.82 -7.13
N GLU A 11 7.65 13.78 -7.70
CA GLU A 11 7.46 14.28 -9.07
C GLU A 11 7.62 13.22 -10.17
N HIS A 12 8.26 12.09 -9.85
CA HIS A 12 8.43 10.94 -10.74
C HIS A 12 7.33 9.88 -10.56
N GLY A 13 6.32 10.11 -9.72
CA GLY A 13 5.26 9.15 -9.43
C GLY A 13 5.64 8.04 -8.44
N ILE A 14 6.82 8.10 -7.83
CA ILE A 14 7.30 7.08 -6.87
C ILE A 14 6.69 7.36 -5.50
N ILE A 15 6.12 6.33 -4.85
CA ILE A 15 5.59 6.44 -3.48
C ILE A 15 6.74 6.73 -2.52
N VAL A 16 6.67 7.87 -1.86
CA VAL A 16 7.65 8.31 -0.84
C VAL A 16 7.19 7.89 0.54
N ASN A 17 5.91 8.06 0.84
CA ASN A 17 5.34 7.71 2.14
C ASN A 17 3.82 7.53 2.07
N ILE A 18 3.29 6.82 3.05
CA ILE A 18 1.89 6.44 3.18
C ILE A 18 1.44 6.86 4.58
N ASN A 19 0.37 7.64 4.65
CA ASN A 19 -0.23 8.05 5.91
C ASN A 19 -1.31 7.05 6.31
N LEU A 20 -1.30 6.67 7.58
CA LEU A 20 -2.26 5.75 8.17
C LEU A 20 -3.34 6.49 8.97
N THR A 21 -4.45 5.82 9.25
CA THR A 21 -5.58 6.39 10.04
C THR A 21 -5.21 6.69 11.49
N ASP A 22 -4.15 6.08 12.01
CA ASP A 22 -3.61 6.36 13.34
C ASP A 22 -2.61 7.53 13.38
N GLY A 23 -2.43 8.22 12.26
CA GLY A 23 -1.53 9.36 12.12
C GLY A 23 -0.07 9.00 11.85
N ARG A 24 0.30 7.72 11.82
CA ARG A 24 1.66 7.31 11.40
C ARG A 24 1.87 7.59 9.92
N ARG A 25 3.11 7.93 9.59
CA ARG A 25 3.61 8.01 8.21
C ARG A 25 4.65 6.92 8.04
N VAL A 26 4.41 6.01 7.12
CA VAL A 26 5.21 4.82 6.89
C VAL A 26 5.69 4.76 5.44
N THR A 27 6.82 4.11 5.21
CA THR A 27 7.29 3.75 3.88
C THR A 27 6.54 2.53 3.34
N VAL A 28 6.75 2.21 2.05
CA VAL A 28 6.20 1.00 1.42
C VAL A 28 6.67 -0.27 2.15
N GLU A 29 7.96 -0.33 2.50
CA GLU A 29 8.55 -1.48 3.21
C GLU A 29 7.98 -1.63 4.62
N GLU A 30 7.81 -0.53 5.35
CA GLU A 30 7.17 -0.56 6.67
C GLU A 30 5.70 -0.97 6.58
N LEU A 31 4.96 -0.45 5.60
CA LEU A 31 3.58 -0.86 5.36
C LEU A 31 3.49 -2.37 5.08
N LYS A 32 4.39 -2.91 4.26
CA LYS A 32 4.45 -4.36 4.00
C LYS A 32 4.60 -5.16 5.30
N GLN A 33 5.50 -4.75 6.19
CA GLN A 33 5.69 -5.41 7.49
C GLN A 33 4.46 -5.30 8.40
N ILE A 34 3.74 -4.19 8.34
CA ILE A 34 2.50 -3.98 9.10
C ILE A 34 1.39 -4.89 8.57
N VAL A 35 1.18 -4.93 7.25
CA VAL A 35 0.12 -5.74 6.59
C VAL A 35 0.32 -7.25 6.83
N ILE A 36 1.56 -7.71 7.03
CA ILE A 36 1.84 -9.11 7.41
C ILE A 36 1.36 -9.41 8.84
N LYS A 37 1.39 -8.43 9.74
CA LYS A 37 1.11 -8.60 11.18
C LYS A 37 -0.33 -8.26 11.55
N GLU A 38 -0.92 -7.30 10.87
CA GLU A 38 -2.26 -6.79 11.13
C GLU A 38 -2.96 -6.41 9.82
N ASN A 39 -4.29 -6.39 9.83
CA ASN A 39 -5.07 -6.04 8.65
C ASN A 39 -5.15 -4.51 8.49
N VAL A 40 -4.72 -3.98 7.34
CA VAL A 40 -4.76 -2.55 7.00
C VAL A 40 -5.77 -2.32 5.88
N GLY A 41 -6.83 -1.58 6.15
CA GLY A 41 -7.81 -1.17 5.15
C GLY A 41 -7.14 -0.40 4.00
N GLY A 42 -7.32 -0.89 2.78
CA GLY A 42 -6.67 -0.33 1.59
C GLY A 42 -5.26 -0.86 1.32
N ALA A 43 -4.76 -1.85 2.07
CA ALA A 43 -3.54 -2.55 1.67
C ALA A 43 -3.62 -4.06 1.91
N TYR A 44 -3.20 -4.84 0.91
CA TYR A 44 -3.13 -6.29 1.02
C TYR A 44 -1.93 -6.85 0.28
N ILE A 45 -1.43 -8.00 0.74
CA ILE A 45 -0.38 -8.74 0.06
C ILE A 45 -1.04 -9.87 -0.72
N SER A 46 -0.85 -9.89 -2.03
CA SER A 46 -1.17 -11.06 -2.85
C SER A 46 0.11 -11.79 -3.22
N ARG A 47 0.03 -13.12 -3.31
CA ARG A 47 1.04 -13.91 -3.98
C ARG A 47 0.62 -14.13 -5.42
N ASP A 48 1.51 -13.85 -6.35
CA ASP A 48 1.30 -14.24 -7.73
C ASP A 48 1.54 -15.75 -7.92
N SER A 49 1.30 -16.21 -9.15
CA SER A 49 1.46 -17.61 -9.55
C SER A 49 2.90 -18.11 -9.48
N ASP A 50 3.86 -17.19 -9.49
CA ASP A 50 5.30 -17.46 -9.39
C ASP A 50 5.78 -17.49 -7.93
N GLY A 51 4.91 -17.14 -6.98
CA GLY A 51 5.18 -17.14 -5.54
C GLY A 51 5.73 -15.82 -5.01
N GLU A 52 5.84 -14.80 -5.84
CA GLU A 52 6.30 -13.47 -5.44
C GLU A 52 5.18 -12.72 -4.69
N GLN A 53 5.58 -12.01 -3.63
CA GLN A 53 4.65 -11.24 -2.80
C GLN A 53 4.57 -9.81 -3.30
N ARG A 54 3.40 -9.42 -3.78
CA ARG A 54 3.10 -8.07 -4.25
C ARG A 54 2.25 -7.34 -3.21
N LEU A 55 2.65 -6.12 -2.87
CA LEU A 55 1.87 -5.25 -2.02
C LEU A 55 0.94 -4.42 -2.89
N HIS A 56 -0.36 -4.61 -2.71
CA HIS A 56 -1.39 -3.79 -3.33
C HIS A 56 -1.82 -2.71 -2.37
N ILE A 57 -1.87 -1.48 -2.87
CA ILE A 57 -2.32 -0.30 -2.12
C ILE A 57 -3.50 0.28 -2.88
N VAL A 58 -4.64 0.41 -2.21
CA VAL A 58 -5.89 0.96 -2.73
C VAL A 58 -6.29 2.11 -1.82
N ARG A 59 -6.54 3.28 -2.39
CA ARG A 59 -7.02 4.43 -1.62
C ARG A 59 -8.53 4.29 -1.39
N ASP A 60 -8.99 4.62 -0.19
CA ASP A 60 -10.41 4.80 0.10
C ASP A 60 -10.91 6.03 -0.69
N GLY A 61 -11.49 5.79 -1.86
CA GLY A 61 -11.94 6.81 -2.81
C GLY A 61 -11.61 6.54 -4.28
N ASP A 62 -10.76 5.56 -4.61
CA ASP A 62 -10.50 5.18 -6.00
C ASP A 62 -11.63 4.31 -6.56
N ALA A 63 -12.38 4.87 -7.50
CA ALA A 63 -13.31 4.13 -8.32
C ALA A 63 -12.52 3.32 -9.35
N ASP A 64 -12.29 2.03 -9.04
CA ASP A 64 -11.89 0.88 -9.88
C ASP A 64 -10.75 0.98 -10.93
N ASP A 65 -10.41 2.13 -11.50
CA ASP A 65 -9.44 2.28 -12.61
C ASP A 65 -8.02 2.70 -12.19
N ASP A 66 -7.80 3.21 -10.98
CA ASP A 66 -6.48 3.65 -10.48
C ASP A 66 -5.85 2.66 -9.48
N ARG A 67 -5.97 1.35 -9.74
CA ARG A 67 -5.32 0.33 -8.92
C ARG A 67 -3.81 0.31 -9.21
N ASP A 68 -3.05 1.06 -8.42
CA ASP A 68 -1.59 1.02 -8.46
C ASP A 68 -1.05 -0.34 -7.98
N CYS A 69 -0.80 -1.22 -8.95
CA CYS A 69 -0.15 -2.50 -8.74
C CYS A 69 1.38 -2.30 -8.77
N LEU A 70 2.01 -2.16 -7.60
CA LEU A 70 3.46 -2.16 -7.53
C LEU A 70 4.00 -3.60 -7.62
N SER A 71 4.50 -3.96 -8.81
CA SER A 71 5.33 -5.15 -9.00
C SER A 71 6.73 -4.84 -8.48
N LEU A 72 7.16 -5.52 -7.43
CA LEU A 72 8.56 -5.51 -6.99
C LEU A 72 9.25 -6.66 -7.70
N ILE A 73 10.09 -6.32 -8.68
CA ILE A 73 11.04 -7.23 -9.34
C ILE A 73 12.20 -7.52 -8.37
#